data_AF-A0A3N6PHU2-F1
#
_entry.id   AF-A0A3N6PHU2-F1
#
_cell.length_a   1.000
_cell.length_b   1.000
_cell.length_c   1.000
_cell.angle_alpha   90.00
_cell.angle_beta   90.00
_cell.angle_gamma   90.00
#
_symmetry.space_group_name_H-M   'P 1'
#
loop_
_entity.id
_entity.type
_entity.pdbx_description
1 polymer ?
#
loop_
_entity_poly.entity_id
_entity_poly.type
_entity_poly.pdbx_seq_one_letter_code
_entity_poly.pdbx_strand_id
1 'polypeptide(L)'
;MGDQLDSDGCRRRTFLVGSGIAAVGFAGCLDDESQQTSGNGNGSDDGNDDGADEEEEDDEEEDDELAPPDPDFVVGSSAEADYETLQDAYDSLESGDVIGLEPGKHTVQPEVESDDVEGESLTKTYTYVGGSSEETVIEILTPEARSFTVRGILHFLPEDGAPGFWNATLEVPEDVEYTRLEDVDAYDDEQIDANYCTIHGTIGGPTTAHETEFNDDLSHELSATDCRFYGEVTGPSITARRSQFYDDVKSRSGWILDSSIEGTVNLNGLLLRRCDVNQGINVTGSGTVEDCVVDSKPDSSLAIDIRSEYSAVVTGSEINGSVRSNQDGSYIDRFELNRFEADTSYIIDGAPATDIYLNAFVGGDVRITTDSGDLASFPAEELTMYDPERELGNYYSEWDAVDEADDGILGTRTLPGEDGTMDRYPLANSDVEAYAKAAEEDEEDDD
;
A
#
# COMPACT_ATOMS: atom_id res chain seq x y z
N MET A 1 -44.74 10.09 14.52
CA MET A 1 -44.56 10.96 15.70
C MET A 1 -44.31 10.07 16.89
N GLY A 2 -43.04 10.01 17.30
CA GLY A 2 -42.50 8.93 18.11
C GLY A 2 -41.26 8.39 17.41
N ASP A 3 -40.31 9.29 17.16
CA ASP A 3 -38.99 8.94 16.65
C ASP A 3 -38.26 8.20 17.78
N GLN A 4 -37.48 7.18 17.43
CA GLN A 4 -36.61 6.49 18.36
C GLN A 4 -35.21 6.55 17.76
N LEU A 5 -34.34 7.26 18.46
CA LEU A 5 -33.01 7.66 18.00
C LEU A 5 -32.10 6.45 17.83
N ASP A 6 -31.34 6.44 16.74
CA ASP A 6 -30.13 5.63 16.60
C ASP A 6 -29.16 5.96 17.74
N SER A 7 -28.45 4.94 18.21
CA SER A 7 -27.40 5.08 19.22
C SER A 7 -26.05 4.80 18.58
N ASP A 8 -25.35 5.88 18.20
CA ASP A 8 -23.98 5.81 17.73
C ASP A 8 -23.08 5.11 18.75
N GLY A 9 -22.52 3.97 18.36
CA GLY A 9 -21.65 3.17 19.19
C GLY A 9 -20.20 3.64 19.11
N CYS A 10 -19.85 4.74 19.77
CA CYS A 10 -18.45 5.15 19.92
C CYS A 10 -17.64 4.07 20.67
N ARG A 11 -17.00 3.15 19.94
CA ARG A 11 -15.99 2.23 20.48
C ARG A 11 -14.73 3.03 20.80
N ARG A 12 -14.31 3.01 22.07
CA ARG A 12 -13.05 3.62 22.51
C ARG A 12 -11.89 2.65 22.26
N ARG A 13 -11.08 2.89 21.23
CA ARG A 13 -9.71 2.34 21.19
C ARG A 13 -8.93 2.96 22.37
N THR A 14 -8.24 2.13 23.15
CA THR A 14 -7.35 2.59 24.23
C THR A 14 -5.93 2.35 23.75
N PHE A 15 -5.30 3.38 23.17
CA PHE A 15 -3.92 3.27 22.73
C PHE A 15 -3.00 3.17 23.95
N LEU A 16 -2.20 2.12 23.99
CA LEU A 16 -1.08 1.96 24.89
C LEU A 16 0.16 1.94 23.98
N VAL A 17 0.82 3.10 23.89
CA VAL A 17 2.08 3.22 23.15
C VAL A 17 3.14 2.43 23.91
N GLY A 18 3.43 1.22 23.42
CA GLY A 18 4.56 0.41 23.85
C GLY A 18 5.66 0.53 22.82
N SER A 19 6.72 1.25 23.14
CA SER A 19 7.89 1.38 22.28
C SER A 19 8.66 0.06 22.24
N GLY A 20 8.58 -0.65 21.11
CA GLY A 20 9.41 -1.81 20.80
C GLY A 20 10.40 -1.44 19.70
N ILE A 21 11.69 -1.47 19.99
CA ILE A 21 12.76 -1.13 19.03
C ILE A 21 13.13 -2.39 18.26
N ALA A 22 12.79 -2.44 16.96
CA ALA A 22 13.21 -3.51 16.06
C ALA A 22 14.34 -3.01 15.15
N ALA A 23 15.59 -3.19 15.58
CA ALA A 23 16.77 -2.89 14.78
C ALA A 23 17.09 -4.04 13.81
N VAL A 24 16.62 -3.96 12.56
CA VAL A 24 16.94 -4.95 11.52
C VAL A 24 18.01 -4.40 10.58
N GLY A 25 19.21 -4.99 10.65
CA GLY A 25 20.37 -4.54 9.89
C GLY A 25 20.29 -4.85 8.39
N PHE A 26 20.26 -3.82 7.54
CA PHE A 26 20.47 -3.95 6.11
C PHE A 26 21.94 -4.28 5.77
N ALA A 27 22.27 -5.56 5.69
CA ALA A 27 23.53 -6.03 5.13
C ALA A 27 23.42 -6.16 3.60
N GLY A 28 23.86 -5.13 2.87
CA GLY A 28 23.74 -5.06 1.42
C GLY A 28 24.59 -6.08 0.64
N CYS A 29 24.12 -6.43 -0.56
CA CYS A 29 24.90 -7.16 -1.56
C CYS A 29 25.19 -6.25 -2.76
N LEU A 30 26.45 -5.84 -2.90
CA LEU A 30 27.01 -5.36 -4.17
C LEU A 30 28.24 -6.20 -4.51
N ASP A 31 28.33 -6.60 -5.78
CA ASP A 31 29.37 -7.46 -6.35
C ASP A 31 30.79 -6.87 -6.26
N ASP A 32 31.82 -7.74 -6.21
CA ASP A 32 32.86 -7.73 -7.25
C ASP A 32 33.59 -9.09 -7.37
N GLU A 33 33.89 -9.52 -8.60
CA GLU A 33 34.78 -10.65 -8.86
C GLU A 33 36.23 -10.16 -8.98
N SER A 34 37.19 -10.76 -8.26
CA SER A 34 38.40 -11.30 -8.93
C SER A 34 39.43 -12.05 -8.07
N GLN A 35 39.92 -13.13 -8.68
CA GLN A 35 41.30 -13.66 -8.63
C GLN A 35 41.94 -14.11 -7.29
N GLN A 36 42.13 -15.44 -7.24
CA GLN A 36 43.25 -16.16 -6.63
C GLN A 36 44.47 -15.33 -6.17
N THR A 37 44.84 -15.46 -4.88
CA THR A 37 46.21 -15.88 -4.52
C THR A 37 46.31 -16.48 -3.12
N SER A 38 47.33 -17.32 -2.91
CA SER A 38 47.59 -18.03 -1.65
C SER A 38 48.38 -17.16 -0.65
N GLY A 39 47.96 -17.11 0.62
CA GLY A 39 48.64 -16.37 1.67
C GLY A 39 48.37 -16.94 3.08
N ASN A 40 49.39 -17.57 3.67
CA ASN A 40 49.33 -18.21 4.99
C ASN A 40 49.80 -17.23 6.09
N GLY A 41 48.95 -16.83 7.03
CA GLY A 41 49.28 -15.88 8.10
C GLY A 41 48.57 -16.21 9.42
N ASN A 42 49.30 -16.15 10.54
CA ASN A 42 48.87 -16.60 11.86
C ASN A 42 49.02 -15.45 12.86
N GLY A 43 47.98 -15.12 13.64
CA GLY A 43 48.06 -14.08 14.67
C GLY A 43 46.79 -14.00 15.52
N SER A 44 46.92 -14.27 16.81
CA SER A 44 45.93 -13.97 17.85
C SER A 44 46.30 -12.66 18.52
N ASP A 45 45.31 -11.88 18.98
CA ASP A 45 45.50 -10.95 20.11
C ASP A 45 44.15 -10.72 20.82
N ASP A 46 44.18 -10.72 22.15
CA ASP A 46 43.04 -10.44 23.04
C ASP A 46 43.34 -9.15 23.84
N GLY A 47 42.37 -8.22 23.95
CA GLY A 47 42.44 -7.05 24.84
C GLY A 47 41.67 -5.84 24.27
N ASN A 48 40.58 -5.35 24.89
CA ASN A 48 40.43 -4.71 26.21
C ASN A 48 40.82 -3.22 26.23
N ASP A 49 39.81 -2.35 26.16
CA ASP A 49 39.63 -1.02 26.80
C ASP A 49 38.37 -0.42 26.13
N ASP A 50 37.28 -0.03 26.81
CA ASP A 50 37.06 0.92 27.91
C ASP A 50 36.29 2.15 27.37
N GLY A 51 34.97 2.13 27.58
CA GLY A 51 34.14 3.31 27.89
C GLY A 51 34.05 4.48 26.91
N ALA A 52 32.89 4.60 26.27
CA ALA A 52 32.17 5.87 26.19
C ALA A 52 30.67 5.59 26.35
N ASP A 53 30.06 6.12 27.41
CA ASP A 53 28.62 6.38 27.41
C ASP A 53 28.43 7.55 26.45
N GLU A 54 28.05 7.28 25.20
CA GLU A 54 27.36 8.27 24.38
C GLU A 54 25.88 7.92 24.52
N GLU A 55 25.18 8.76 25.30
CA GLU A 55 23.72 8.78 25.34
C GLU A 55 23.30 9.18 23.92
N GLU A 56 22.95 8.19 23.08
CA GLU A 56 22.25 8.47 21.84
C GLU A 56 20.92 9.11 22.26
N GLU A 57 20.86 10.42 22.05
CA GLU A 57 19.64 11.21 22.22
C GLU A 57 18.59 10.53 21.33
N ASP A 58 17.38 10.30 21.86
CA ASP A 58 16.25 9.89 21.02
C ASP A 58 16.11 10.98 19.95
N ASP A 59 16.61 10.71 18.74
CA ASP A 59 16.21 11.40 17.52
C ASP A 59 14.73 11.04 17.34
N GLU A 60 13.87 11.79 18.05
CA GLU A 60 12.52 12.05 17.60
C GLU A 60 12.68 12.40 16.12
N GLU A 61 12.20 11.55 15.21
CA GLU A 61 12.01 11.92 13.81
C GLU A 61 11.07 13.13 13.86
N GLU A 62 11.66 14.33 13.87
CA GLU A 62 10.93 15.57 13.63
C GLU A 62 10.19 15.31 12.30
N ASP A 63 8.87 15.52 12.27
CA ASP A 63 8.17 15.67 10.99
C ASP A 63 8.84 16.90 10.35
N ASP A 64 9.88 16.65 9.55
CA ASP A 64 10.61 17.63 8.76
C ASP A 64 9.60 18.20 7.76
N GLU A 65 8.86 19.24 8.20
CA GLU A 65 7.86 19.94 7.40
C GLU A 65 8.51 20.31 6.07
N LEU A 66 8.12 19.60 5.00
CA LEU A 66 8.70 19.74 3.67
C LEU A 66 8.56 21.19 3.23
N ALA A 67 9.67 21.93 3.27
CA ALA A 67 9.68 23.34 2.96
C ALA A 67 9.67 23.54 1.43
N PRO A 68 8.81 24.43 0.89
CA PRO A 68 8.86 24.74 -0.53
C PRO A 68 10.21 25.40 -0.89
N PRO A 69 10.72 25.16 -2.12
CA PRO A 69 11.95 25.79 -2.56
C PRO A 69 11.80 27.31 -2.67
N ASP A 70 12.89 28.05 -2.42
CA ASP A 70 12.95 29.50 -2.64
C ASP A 70 12.74 29.80 -4.15
N PRO A 71 11.82 30.71 -4.53
CA PRO A 71 11.57 31.04 -5.93
C PRO A 71 12.68 31.92 -6.52
N ASP A 72 13.16 31.56 -7.72
CA ASP A 72 14.10 32.35 -8.52
C ASP A 72 13.44 33.59 -9.13
N PHE A 73 12.15 33.47 -9.50
CA PHE A 73 11.35 34.51 -10.15
C PHE A 73 9.93 34.55 -9.57
N VAL A 74 9.32 35.74 -9.52
CA VAL A 74 7.92 35.90 -9.06
C VAL A 74 6.99 36.31 -10.20
N VAL A 75 5.88 35.60 -10.35
CA VAL A 75 4.79 35.90 -11.30
C VAL A 75 3.60 36.48 -10.54
N GLY A 76 3.10 37.62 -10.99
CA GLY A 76 1.94 38.24 -10.38
C GLY A 76 1.63 39.66 -10.87
N SER A 77 0.73 40.32 -10.14
CA SER A 77 0.19 41.64 -10.51
C SER A 77 0.77 42.79 -9.70
N SER A 78 1.62 42.50 -8.70
CA SER A 78 2.30 43.52 -7.92
C SER A 78 3.42 44.23 -8.70
N ALA A 79 4.03 45.23 -8.07
CA ALA A 79 5.22 45.89 -8.58
C ALA A 79 6.53 45.19 -8.15
N GLU A 80 6.44 44.07 -7.45
CA GLU A 80 7.56 43.26 -6.96
C GLU A 80 7.71 41.94 -7.75
N ALA A 81 6.70 41.56 -8.54
CA ALA A 81 6.78 40.47 -9.52
C ALA A 81 7.70 40.81 -10.71
N ASP A 82 8.44 39.82 -11.19
CA ASP A 82 9.30 39.88 -12.36
C ASP A 82 8.50 39.78 -13.68
N TYR A 83 7.38 39.03 -13.65
CA TYR A 83 6.50 38.78 -14.80
C TYR A 83 5.02 39.05 -14.46
N GLU A 84 4.27 39.66 -15.38
CA GLU A 84 2.84 39.97 -15.20
C GLU A 84 1.94 38.73 -15.39
N THR A 85 2.40 37.73 -16.17
CA THR A 85 1.68 36.49 -16.42
C THR A 85 2.59 35.26 -16.41
N LEU A 86 2.02 34.10 -16.11
CA LEU A 86 2.76 32.82 -16.10
C LEU A 86 3.26 32.42 -17.49
N GLN A 87 2.52 32.78 -18.55
CA GLN A 87 2.98 32.58 -19.92
C GLN A 87 4.21 33.42 -20.25
N ASP A 88 4.27 34.70 -19.84
CA ASP A 88 5.45 35.54 -20.09
C ASP A 88 6.71 34.97 -19.42
N ALA A 89 6.56 34.33 -18.25
CA ALA A 89 7.62 33.60 -17.56
C ALA A 89 7.99 32.31 -18.31
N TYR A 90 7.02 31.46 -18.63
CA TYR A 90 7.21 30.21 -19.39
C TYR A 90 7.95 30.45 -20.71
N ASP A 91 7.58 31.48 -21.46
CA ASP A 91 8.24 31.82 -22.73
C ASP A 91 9.70 32.27 -22.52
N SER A 92 10.00 32.93 -21.39
CA SER A 92 11.27 33.65 -21.14
C SER A 92 12.34 32.87 -20.36
N LEU A 93 11.94 31.95 -19.49
CA LEU A 93 12.80 31.27 -18.52
C LEU A 93 13.44 29.98 -19.06
N GLU A 94 14.41 29.41 -18.34
CA GLU A 94 15.08 28.14 -18.69
C GLU A 94 14.48 26.99 -17.85
N SER A 95 14.52 25.75 -18.36
CA SER A 95 13.92 24.61 -17.65
C SER A 95 14.57 24.38 -16.29
N GLY A 96 13.77 23.99 -15.31
CA GLY A 96 14.19 23.78 -13.92
C GLY A 96 14.18 25.04 -13.04
N ASP A 97 13.92 26.23 -13.58
CA ASP A 97 13.74 27.45 -12.78
C ASP A 97 12.55 27.32 -11.79
N VAL A 98 12.68 27.89 -10.58
CA VAL A 98 11.61 27.90 -9.57
C VAL A 98 10.76 29.18 -9.70
N ILE A 99 9.48 29.02 -10.00
CA ILE A 99 8.53 30.11 -10.25
C ILE A 99 7.59 30.28 -9.05
N GLY A 100 7.77 31.37 -8.30
CA GLY A 100 6.85 31.80 -7.25
C GLY A 100 5.60 32.46 -7.83
N LEU A 101 4.42 32.11 -7.33
CA LEU A 101 3.12 32.58 -7.81
C LEU A 101 2.40 33.42 -6.75
N GLU A 102 2.11 34.68 -7.06
CA GLU A 102 1.23 35.50 -6.22
C GLU A 102 -0.20 34.91 -6.13
N PRO A 103 -0.96 35.16 -5.04
CA PRO A 103 -2.35 34.75 -4.94
C PRO A 103 -3.21 35.18 -6.14
N GLY A 104 -3.92 34.23 -6.74
CA GLY A 104 -4.71 34.44 -7.94
C GLY A 104 -4.77 33.21 -8.84
N LYS A 105 -5.45 33.37 -9.98
CA LYS A 105 -5.48 32.36 -11.05
C LYS A 105 -4.47 32.73 -12.13
N HIS A 106 -3.53 31.83 -12.35
CA HIS A 106 -2.50 31.87 -13.38
C HIS A 106 -2.85 30.87 -14.46
N THR A 107 -2.54 31.20 -15.71
CA THR A 107 -2.88 30.37 -16.86
C THR A 107 -1.62 30.18 -17.70
N VAL A 108 -1.32 28.94 -18.07
CA VAL A 108 -0.18 28.58 -18.93
C VAL A 108 -0.63 27.60 -20.01
N GLN A 109 -0.15 27.81 -21.23
CA GLN A 109 -0.30 26.90 -22.36
C GLN A 109 1.10 26.36 -22.70
N PRO A 110 1.44 25.12 -22.29
CA PRO A 110 2.76 24.56 -22.54
C PRO A 110 3.07 24.43 -24.03
N GLU A 111 4.33 24.67 -24.41
CA GLU A 111 4.83 24.43 -25.77
C GLU A 111 5.33 22.99 -25.93
N VAL A 112 5.17 22.45 -27.14
CA VAL A 112 5.51 21.08 -27.52
C VAL A 112 6.49 21.09 -28.70
N GLU A 113 7.56 20.31 -28.65
CA GLU A 113 8.60 20.32 -29.69
C GLU A 113 8.29 19.39 -30.88
N SER A 114 7.62 18.25 -30.67
CA SER A 114 7.37 17.24 -31.71
C SER A 114 6.00 16.56 -31.62
N ASP A 115 5.36 16.36 -32.77
CA ASP A 115 4.10 15.62 -32.96
C ASP A 115 4.34 14.23 -33.59
N ASP A 116 5.12 13.37 -32.94
CA ASP A 116 5.50 12.05 -33.49
C ASP A 116 4.64 10.88 -32.96
N VAL A 117 4.91 9.67 -33.43
CA VAL A 117 4.06 8.47 -33.18
C VAL A 117 4.00 8.04 -31.70
N GLU A 118 4.91 8.55 -30.87
CA GLU A 118 5.13 8.15 -29.47
C GLU A 118 4.58 9.17 -28.44
N GLY A 119 4.25 10.40 -28.86
CA GLY A 119 3.70 11.42 -27.98
C GLY A 119 4.07 12.86 -28.35
N GLU A 120 3.74 13.78 -27.43
CA GLU A 120 4.03 15.22 -27.51
C GLU A 120 4.97 15.62 -26.35
N SER A 121 6.26 15.83 -26.61
CA SER A 121 7.25 16.24 -25.59
C SER A 121 7.11 17.72 -25.21
N LEU A 122 7.18 18.04 -23.92
CA LEU A 122 7.27 19.41 -23.43
C LEU A 122 8.61 20.02 -23.82
N THR A 123 8.58 21.29 -24.22
CA THR A 123 9.80 22.06 -24.51
C THR A 123 10.49 22.56 -23.22
N LYS A 124 9.76 22.68 -22.11
CA LYS A 124 10.24 23.18 -20.81
C LYS A 124 9.40 22.69 -19.64
N THR A 125 10.03 22.56 -18.48
CA THR A 125 9.42 22.24 -17.17
C THR A 125 9.96 23.16 -16.08
N TYR A 126 9.18 23.30 -15.00
CA TYR A 126 9.41 24.27 -13.92
C TYR A 126 8.90 23.71 -12.59
N THR A 127 9.41 24.26 -11.49
CA THR A 127 8.77 24.09 -10.18
C THR A 127 7.92 25.32 -9.87
N TYR A 128 6.62 25.13 -9.64
CA TYR A 128 5.68 26.20 -9.31
C TYR A 128 5.40 26.24 -7.80
N VAL A 129 5.59 27.41 -7.19
CA VAL A 129 5.42 27.60 -5.73
C VAL A 129 4.35 28.66 -5.47
N GLY A 130 3.17 28.22 -5.05
CA GLY A 130 2.09 29.10 -4.57
C GLY A 130 2.25 29.52 -3.12
N GLY A 131 1.37 30.43 -2.67
CA GLY A 131 1.27 30.79 -1.24
C GLY A 131 0.33 29.90 -0.44
N SER A 132 -0.63 29.26 -1.11
CA SER A 132 -1.59 28.29 -0.56
C SER A 132 -2.42 27.71 -1.71
N SER A 133 -2.75 26.41 -1.65
CA SER A 133 -3.66 25.79 -2.61
C SER A 133 -5.04 26.43 -2.66
N GLU A 134 -5.52 27.05 -1.57
CA GLU A 134 -6.80 27.79 -1.53
C GLU A 134 -6.75 29.14 -2.27
N GLU A 135 -5.56 29.74 -2.44
CA GLU A 135 -5.40 31.11 -2.96
C GLU A 135 -4.69 31.18 -4.33
N THR A 136 -3.87 30.18 -4.68
CA THR A 136 -3.11 30.10 -5.93
C THR A 136 -3.65 28.97 -6.81
N VAL A 137 -4.15 29.30 -7.99
CA VAL A 137 -4.64 28.33 -9.00
C VAL A 137 -3.78 28.40 -10.25
N ILE A 138 -3.31 27.24 -10.73
CA ILE A 138 -2.63 27.06 -12.02
C ILE A 138 -3.60 26.36 -12.97
N GLU A 139 -4.06 27.06 -13.99
CA GLU A 139 -4.88 26.51 -15.08
C GLU A 139 -3.98 26.15 -16.25
N ILE A 140 -3.88 24.85 -16.55
CA ILE A 140 -3.20 24.36 -17.74
C ILE A 140 -4.17 24.47 -18.92
N LEU A 141 -3.76 25.13 -20.01
CA LEU A 141 -4.54 25.16 -21.24
C LEU A 141 -4.07 24.11 -22.23
N THR A 142 -5.04 23.46 -22.86
CA THR A 142 -4.84 22.57 -24.00
C THR A 142 -4.04 23.26 -25.12
N PRO A 143 -2.94 22.69 -25.64
CA PRO A 143 -2.19 23.23 -26.78
C PRO A 143 -3.05 23.38 -28.05
N GLU A 144 -2.68 24.24 -29.01
CA GLU A 144 -3.46 24.45 -30.25
C GLU A 144 -3.48 23.22 -31.21
N ALA A 145 -2.85 22.10 -30.84
CA ALA A 145 -2.82 20.85 -31.61
C ALA A 145 -4.23 20.23 -31.75
N ARG A 146 -4.59 19.80 -32.96
CA ARG A 146 -5.99 19.47 -33.32
C ARG A 146 -6.51 18.10 -32.89
N SER A 147 -5.66 17.32 -32.26
CA SER A 147 -6.00 16.05 -31.63
C SER A 147 -4.92 15.75 -30.61
N PHE A 148 -4.86 16.58 -29.58
CA PHE A 148 -4.21 16.16 -28.36
C PHE A 148 -5.02 14.93 -27.87
N THR A 149 -4.31 13.84 -27.79
CA THR A 149 -4.51 12.81 -26.78
C THR A 149 -3.07 12.49 -26.53
N VAL A 150 -2.58 12.82 -25.34
CA VAL A 150 -1.23 12.45 -24.94
C VAL A 150 -1.28 10.93 -24.76
N ARG A 151 -1.21 10.19 -25.89
CA ARG A 151 -1.24 8.72 -26.00
C ARG A 151 0.09 8.16 -25.56
N GLY A 152 0.41 8.50 -24.32
CA GLY A 152 1.73 8.99 -24.02
C GLY A 152 2.17 10.23 -24.84
N ILE A 153 3.09 11.06 -24.37
CA ILE A 153 3.56 11.27 -22.99
C ILE A 153 3.99 12.75 -22.91
N LEU A 154 3.74 13.45 -21.77
CA LEU A 154 4.44 14.71 -21.49
C LEU A 154 5.86 14.42 -21.02
N HIS A 155 6.76 14.23 -21.99
CA HIS A 155 8.18 14.13 -21.74
C HIS A 155 8.69 15.50 -21.30
N PHE A 156 9.19 15.59 -20.07
CA PHE A 156 10.37 16.38 -19.86
C PHE A 156 11.56 15.65 -20.49
N LEU A 157 12.50 16.37 -21.08
CA LEU A 157 13.80 15.78 -21.35
C LEU A 157 14.51 15.60 -19.99
N PRO A 158 15.36 14.57 -19.80
CA PRO A 158 16.18 14.45 -18.57
C PRO A 158 17.17 15.61 -18.34
N GLU A 159 17.29 16.52 -19.30
CA GLU A 159 18.03 17.77 -19.18
C GLU A 159 17.15 18.96 -18.73
N ASP A 160 15.82 18.79 -18.72
CA ASP A 160 14.82 19.76 -18.23
C ASP A 160 14.26 19.39 -16.83
N GLY A 161 14.18 18.10 -16.52
CA GLY A 161 13.68 17.58 -15.23
C GLY A 161 12.15 17.53 -15.10
N ALA A 162 11.65 16.78 -14.14
CA ALA A 162 10.22 16.69 -13.86
C ALA A 162 9.62 18.03 -13.34
N PRO A 163 8.34 18.33 -13.64
CA PRO A 163 7.67 19.50 -13.07
C PRO A 163 7.35 19.31 -11.59
N GLY A 164 7.48 20.37 -10.79
CA GLY A 164 7.15 20.39 -9.37
C GLY A 164 6.00 21.34 -9.06
N PHE A 165 5.17 21.00 -8.07
CA PHE A 165 4.02 21.79 -7.63
C PHE A 165 3.99 21.87 -6.11
N TRP A 166 3.96 23.10 -5.58
CA TRP A 166 3.93 23.39 -4.15
C TRP A 166 2.83 24.39 -3.83
N ASN A 167 2.02 24.11 -2.81
CA ASN A 167 1.04 25.05 -2.25
C ASN A 167 0.12 25.69 -3.31
N ALA A 168 -0.40 24.89 -4.25
CA ALA A 168 -1.22 25.36 -5.37
C ALA A 168 -2.38 24.40 -5.67
N THR A 169 -3.47 24.95 -6.22
CA THR A 169 -4.48 24.16 -6.94
C THR A 169 -4.06 24.04 -8.41
N LEU A 170 -4.05 22.82 -8.95
CA LEU A 170 -3.80 22.55 -10.36
C LEU A 170 -5.11 22.17 -11.05
N GLU A 171 -5.52 22.94 -12.06
CA GLU A 171 -6.63 22.62 -12.96
C GLU A 171 -6.07 22.08 -14.28
N VAL A 172 -5.96 20.75 -14.39
CA VAL A 172 -5.65 20.04 -15.64
C VAL A 172 -6.96 19.73 -16.37
N PRO A 173 -7.11 20.09 -17.66
CA PRO A 173 -8.26 19.69 -18.45
C PRO A 173 -8.40 18.16 -18.53
N GLU A 174 -9.63 17.63 -18.55
CA GLU A 174 -9.94 16.19 -18.83
C GLU A 174 -9.28 15.65 -20.11
N ASP A 175 -8.83 16.57 -20.95
CA ASP A 175 -8.36 16.36 -22.30
C ASP A 175 -6.81 16.31 -22.36
N VAL A 176 -6.12 16.74 -21.30
CA VAL A 176 -4.65 16.66 -21.10
C VAL A 176 -4.30 15.56 -20.08
N GLU A 177 -3.25 14.78 -20.35
CA GLU A 177 -2.73 13.72 -19.46
C GLU A 177 -1.18 13.77 -19.48
N TYR A 178 -0.52 13.61 -18.32
CA TYR A 178 0.95 13.45 -18.21
C TYR A 178 1.30 11.96 -18.23
N THR A 179 2.44 11.47 -18.75
CA THR A 179 2.86 10.05 -18.57
C THR A 179 4.40 9.85 -18.64
N ARG A 180 5.00 8.66 -18.89
CA ARG A 180 6.46 8.41 -19.01
C ARG A 180 6.83 7.54 -20.23
N LEU A 181 7.91 7.87 -20.94
CA LEU A 181 8.35 7.13 -22.16
C LEU A 181 8.76 5.70 -21.82
N GLU A 182 8.06 4.71 -22.37
CA GLU A 182 8.47 3.31 -22.35
C GLU A 182 9.44 3.00 -23.51
N ASP A 183 10.72 3.44 -23.42
CA ASP A 183 11.80 2.69 -24.08
C ASP A 183 13.20 2.86 -23.45
N VAL A 184 13.86 1.71 -23.24
CA VAL A 184 15.31 1.46 -23.02
C VAL A 184 16.05 2.10 -21.83
N ASP A 185 16.14 1.34 -20.72
CA ASP A 185 17.36 1.09 -19.90
C ASP A 185 18.28 2.26 -19.48
N ALA A 186 17.80 3.50 -19.47
CA ALA A 186 18.66 4.68 -19.33
C ALA A 186 18.05 5.79 -18.44
N TYR A 187 18.54 5.80 -17.19
CA TYR A 187 18.51 6.88 -16.21
C TYR A 187 17.30 6.99 -15.26
N ASP A 188 17.71 7.10 -14.00
CA ASP A 188 17.00 6.97 -12.73
C ASP A 188 16.07 8.17 -12.39
N ASP A 189 15.16 7.91 -11.44
CA ASP A 189 14.67 8.82 -10.39
C ASP A 189 13.86 10.12 -10.70
N GLU A 190 13.68 10.56 -11.94
CA GLU A 190 12.87 11.78 -12.18
C GLU A 190 11.34 11.55 -11.99
N GLN A 191 10.76 12.23 -11.00
CA GLN A 191 9.34 12.14 -10.60
C GLN A 191 8.70 13.52 -10.46
N ILE A 192 7.40 13.62 -10.72
CA ILE A 192 6.59 14.81 -10.45
C ILE A 192 6.49 15.00 -8.93
N ASP A 193 6.89 16.16 -8.43
CA ASP A 193 6.70 16.52 -7.01
C ASP A 193 5.37 17.25 -6.83
N ALA A 194 4.49 16.77 -5.96
CA ALA A 194 3.18 17.37 -5.68
C ALA A 194 2.95 17.52 -4.17
N ASN A 195 3.31 18.67 -3.61
CA ASN A 195 3.36 18.90 -2.16
C ASN A 195 2.38 20.00 -1.72
N TYR A 196 1.52 19.68 -0.75
CA TYR A 196 0.46 20.57 -0.23
C TYR A 196 -0.48 21.12 -1.32
N CYS A 197 -0.79 20.27 -2.31
CA CYS A 197 -1.53 20.65 -3.51
C CYS A 197 -2.97 20.13 -3.53
N THR A 198 -3.78 20.74 -4.40
CA THR A 198 -5.10 20.20 -4.78
C THR A 198 -5.13 20.02 -6.28
N ILE A 199 -5.24 18.79 -6.76
CA ILE A 199 -5.13 18.45 -8.18
C ILE A 199 -6.50 18.04 -8.71
N HIS A 200 -6.93 18.72 -9.77
CA HIS A 200 -8.09 18.39 -10.59
C HIS A 200 -7.60 17.96 -11.98
N GLY A 201 -8.10 16.83 -12.47
CA GLY A 201 -7.60 16.12 -13.65
C GLY A 201 -6.41 15.19 -13.34
N THR A 202 -5.99 14.44 -14.36
CA THR A 202 -5.03 13.33 -14.21
C THR A 202 -3.59 13.77 -14.49
N ILE A 203 -2.70 13.53 -13.52
CA ILE A 203 -1.28 13.32 -13.78
C ILE A 203 -1.03 11.81 -13.93
N GLY A 204 -0.11 11.42 -14.82
CA GLY A 204 0.18 10.01 -15.12
C GLY A 204 1.67 9.68 -15.30
N GLY A 205 2.57 10.63 -15.03
CA GLY A 205 4.00 10.35 -14.84
C GLY A 205 4.27 9.90 -13.40
N PRO A 206 5.37 9.19 -13.11
CA PRO A 206 5.75 8.84 -11.74
C PRO A 206 5.70 10.06 -10.82
N THR A 207 5.06 9.96 -9.66
CA THR A 207 4.78 11.10 -8.77
C THR A 207 5.17 10.79 -7.33
N THR A 208 5.92 11.70 -6.70
CA THR A 208 6.02 11.81 -5.24
C THR A 208 5.07 12.90 -4.76
N ALA A 209 4.28 12.61 -3.72
CA ALA A 209 3.27 13.52 -3.19
C ALA A 209 3.24 13.54 -1.66
N HIS A 210 3.14 14.74 -1.09
CA HIS A 210 3.00 14.98 0.35
C HIS A 210 1.80 15.89 0.63
N GLU A 211 0.89 15.50 1.53
CA GLU A 211 -0.30 16.29 1.93
C GLU A 211 -1.14 16.82 0.73
N THR A 212 -1.21 16.05 -0.35
CA THR A 212 -1.90 16.44 -1.60
C THR A 212 -3.24 15.73 -1.76
N GLU A 213 -4.23 16.47 -2.27
CA GLU A 213 -5.56 15.94 -2.61
C GLU A 213 -5.70 15.75 -4.14
N PHE A 214 -5.98 14.52 -4.56
CA PHE A 214 -6.23 14.13 -5.95
C PHE A 214 -7.72 13.87 -6.17
N ASN A 215 -8.36 14.65 -7.04
CA ASN A 215 -9.82 14.63 -7.21
C ASN A 215 -10.32 13.66 -8.31
N ASP A 216 -9.41 13.10 -9.10
CA ASP A 216 -9.71 12.32 -10.31
C ASP A 216 -8.84 11.04 -10.35
N ASP A 217 -9.15 10.13 -11.29
CA ASP A 217 -8.47 8.84 -11.43
C ASP A 217 -6.97 8.98 -11.77
N LEU A 218 -6.14 8.14 -11.16
CA LEU A 218 -4.69 8.06 -11.38
C LEU A 218 -4.29 6.67 -11.91
N SER A 219 -3.42 6.63 -12.93
CA SER A 219 -3.07 5.41 -13.68
C SER A 219 -1.55 5.17 -13.80
N HIS A 220 -0.77 5.53 -12.78
CA HIS A 220 0.70 5.65 -12.84
C HIS A 220 1.45 5.19 -11.57
N GLU A 221 2.78 5.36 -11.54
CA GLU A 221 3.64 5.02 -10.40
C GLU A 221 3.58 6.11 -9.31
N LEU A 222 3.19 5.76 -8.09
CA LEU A 222 2.86 6.74 -7.06
C LEU A 222 3.60 6.48 -5.74
N SER A 223 4.22 7.52 -5.20
CA SER A 223 4.82 7.57 -3.86
C SER A 223 4.14 8.66 -3.02
N ALA A 224 3.21 8.27 -2.14
CA ALA A 224 2.31 9.19 -1.45
C ALA A 224 2.44 9.16 0.07
N THR A 225 2.48 10.33 0.71
CA THR A 225 2.49 10.48 2.17
C THR A 225 1.41 11.49 2.59
N ASP A 226 0.56 11.10 3.53
CA ASP A 226 -0.55 11.93 4.08
C ASP A 226 -1.52 12.49 3.00
N CYS A 227 -1.66 11.78 1.88
CA CYS A 227 -2.45 12.21 0.72
C CYS A 227 -3.91 11.69 0.74
N ARG A 228 -4.77 12.30 -0.08
CA ARG A 228 -6.16 11.88 -0.30
C ARG A 228 -6.45 11.64 -1.78
N PHE A 229 -7.11 10.53 -2.09
CA PHE A 229 -7.44 10.10 -3.45
C PHE A 229 -8.95 9.89 -3.59
N TYR A 230 -9.62 10.73 -4.37
CA TYR A 230 -11.07 10.65 -4.57
C TYR A 230 -11.50 9.81 -5.79
N GLY A 231 -10.57 9.52 -6.72
CA GLY A 231 -10.77 8.61 -7.86
C GLY A 231 -10.07 7.24 -7.68
N GLU A 232 -10.19 6.39 -8.69
CA GLU A 232 -9.50 5.09 -8.74
C GLU A 232 -7.97 5.28 -8.84
N VAL A 233 -7.19 4.54 -8.05
CA VAL A 233 -5.72 4.56 -8.13
C VAL A 233 -5.19 3.24 -8.65
N THR A 234 -4.75 3.24 -9.90
CA THR A 234 -4.11 2.11 -10.58
C THR A 234 -2.65 2.44 -10.89
N GLY A 235 -1.73 1.47 -10.80
CA GLY A 235 -0.33 1.70 -11.12
C GLY A 235 0.50 0.43 -11.36
N PRO A 236 1.72 0.58 -11.94
CA PRO A 236 2.71 -0.49 -11.92
C PRO A 236 3.24 -0.70 -10.48
N SER A 237 3.54 0.39 -9.77
CA SER A 237 3.98 0.40 -8.38
C SER A 237 3.23 1.50 -7.61
N ILE A 238 2.79 1.22 -6.39
CA ILE A 238 2.13 2.18 -5.50
C ILE A 238 2.77 2.01 -4.12
N THR A 239 3.39 3.06 -3.61
CA THR A 239 3.92 3.18 -2.26
C THR A 239 3.19 4.30 -1.53
N ALA A 240 2.44 3.99 -0.47
CA ALA A 240 1.63 4.99 0.24
C ALA A 240 1.68 4.86 1.76
N ARG A 241 1.83 5.97 2.48
CA ARG A 241 1.81 6.05 3.96
C ARG A 241 0.77 7.05 4.45
N ARG A 242 0.09 6.76 5.56
CA ARG A 242 -0.89 7.65 6.23
C ARG A 242 -1.96 8.23 5.28
N SER A 243 -2.28 7.52 4.20
CA SER A 243 -3.09 8.04 3.09
C SER A 243 -4.54 7.54 3.12
N GLN A 244 -5.43 8.24 2.42
CA GLN A 244 -6.84 7.88 2.33
C GLN A 244 -7.28 7.73 0.86
N PHE A 245 -7.72 6.52 0.51
CA PHE A 245 -8.25 6.17 -0.80
C PHE A 245 -9.77 6.01 -0.70
N TYR A 246 -10.53 6.81 -1.44
CA TYR A 246 -12.00 6.78 -1.41
C TYR A 246 -12.62 5.82 -2.45
N ASP A 247 -11.81 5.29 -3.37
CA ASP A 247 -12.22 4.32 -4.40
C ASP A 247 -11.22 3.14 -4.50
N ASP A 248 -11.36 2.30 -5.53
CA ASP A 248 -10.54 1.11 -5.80
C ASP A 248 -9.03 1.41 -5.88
N VAL A 249 -8.21 0.46 -5.41
CA VAL A 249 -6.74 0.50 -5.52
C VAL A 249 -6.21 -0.75 -6.24
N LYS A 250 -5.39 -0.56 -7.29
CA LYS A 250 -4.91 -1.64 -8.17
C LYS A 250 -3.43 -1.47 -8.55
N SER A 251 -2.53 -2.09 -7.78
CA SER A 251 -1.09 -2.11 -8.09
C SER A 251 -0.61 -3.43 -8.70
N ARG A 252 0.66 -3.46 -9.16
CA ARG A 252 1.44 -4.68 -9.41
C ARG A 252 2.66 -4.83 -8.49
N SER A 253 3.02 -3.80 -7.74
CA SER A 253 4.08 -3.81 -6.72
C SER A 253 3.91 -2.69 -5.69
N GLY A 254 4.72 -2.72 -4.63
CA GLY A 254 4.86 -1.62 -3.67
C GLY A 254 4.25 -1.96 -2.31
N TRP A 255 3.87 -0.93 -1.56
CA TRP A 255 3.35 -1.06 -0.20
C TRP A 255 2.33 0.03 0.15
N ILE A 256 1.36 -0.29 1.01
CA ILE A 256 0.44 0.68 1.60
C ILE A 256 0.46 0.46 3.10
N LEU A 257 0.81 1.51 3.85
CA LEU A 257 1.04 1.49 5.29
C LEU A 257 0.15 2.50 5.99
N ASP A 258 -0.39 2.16 7.16
CA ASP A 258 -1.07 3.10 8.07
C ASP A 258 -2.22 3.89 7.40
N SER A 259 -2.92 3.26 6.43
CA SER A 259 -3.81 3.94 5.48
C SER A 259 -5.24 3.37 5.46
N SER A 260 -6.20 4.15 4.97
CA SER A 260 -7.60 3.71 4.82
C SER A 260 -8.01 3.62 3.35
N ILE A 261 -8.72 2.55 2.99
CA ILE A 261 -9.17 2.27 1.62
C ILE A 261 -10.67 1.96 1.65
N GLU A 262 -11.47 2.90 1.17
CA GLU A 262 -12.93 2.77 1.09
C GLU A 262 -13.37 1.84 -0.05
N GLY A 263 -12.56 1.69 -1.11
CA GLY A 263 -12.84 0.83 -2.27
C GLY A 263 -12.33 -0.61 -2.13
N THR A 264 -12.28 -1.34 -3.24
CA THR A 264 -11.71 -2.71 -3.28
C THR A 264 -10.23 -2.68 -3.61
N VAL A 265 -9.44 -3.57 -3.01
CA VAL A 265 -8.01 -3.71 -3.31
C VAL A 265 -7.75 -4.92 -4.19
N ASN A 266 -7.04 -4.73 -5.31
CA ASN A 266 -6.44 -5.83 -6.06
C ASN A 266 -5.03 -6.10 -5.51
N LEU A 267 -4.90 -7.17 -4.70
CA LEU A 267 -3.62 -7.61 -4.16
C LEU A 267 -2.83 -8.32 -5.29
N ASN A 268 -1.73 -7.70 -5.71
CA ASN A 268 -0.77 -8.22 -6.68
C ASN A 268 0.58 -7.51 -6.49
N GLY A 269 1.60 -8.23 -6.01
CA GLY A 269 2.92 -7.71 -5.62
C GLY A 269 2.92 -6.68 -4.48
N LEU A 270 1.78 -6.49 -3.82
CA LEU A 270 1.53 -5.39 -2.87
C LEU A 270 1.61 -5.87 -1.42
N LEU A 271 2.27 -5.10 -0.56
CA LEU A 271 2.16 -5.21 0.90
C LEU A 271 1.08 -4.24 1.40
N LEU A 272 0.11 -4.71 2.16
CA LEU A 272 -0.77 -3.89 3.01
C LEU A 272 -0.37 -4.11 4.46
N ARG A 273 -0.08 -3.05 5.23
CA ARG A 273 0.22 -3.17 6.66
C ARG A 273 -0.49 -2.09 7.49
N ARG A 274 -1.22 -2.50 8.53
CA ARG A 274 -2.00 -1.60 9.40
C ARG A 274 -2.98 -0.72 8.61
N CYS A 275 -3.69 -1.34 7.66
CA CYS A 275 -4.69 -0.67 6.83
C CYS A 275 -6.12 -1.06 7.20
N ASP A 276 -7.06 -0.12 7.08
CA ASP A 276 -8.50 -0.38 7.12
C ASP A 276 -9.02 -0.48 5.66
N VAL A 277 -9.56 -1.63 5.24
CA VAL A 277 -10.01 -1.92 3.85
C VAL A 277 -11.51 -2.26 3.84
N ASN A 278 -12.34 -1.31 3.40
CA ASN A 278 -13.78 -1.32 3.69
C ASN A 278 -14.64 -2.10 2.66
N GLN A 279 -14.11 -2.43 1.48
CA GLN A 279 -14.81 -3.26 0.47
C GLN A 279 -14.01 -4.49 0.05
N GLY A 280 -13.10 -4.95 0.91
CA GLY A 280 -12.42 -6.23 0.76
C GLY A 280 -11.39 -6.30 -0.37
N ILE A 281 -10.82 -7.50 -0.51
CA ILE A 281 -9.62 -7.77 -1.30
C ILE A 281 -9.95 -8.76 -2.43
N ASN A 282 -9.36 -8.52 -3.61
CA ASN A 282 -9.25 -9.49 -4.70
C ASN A 282 -7.79 -9.94 -4.79
N VAL A 283 -7.48 -11.19 -4.47
CA VAL A 283 -6.12 -11.72 -4.66
C VAL A 283 -5.94 -12.09 -6.13
N THR A 284 -5.10 -11.32 -6.81
CA THR A 284 -4.85 -11.35 -8.27
C THR A 284 -3.37 -11.42 -8.63
N GLY A 285 -2.52 -11.55 -7.61
CA GLY A 285 -1.09 -11.79 -7.67
C GLY A 285 -0.58 -12.25 -6.31
N SER A 286 0.75 -12.30 -6.15
CA SER A 286 1.38 -12.43 -4.83
C SER A 286 1.07 -11.20 -3.96
N GLY A 287 1.43 -11.24 -2.68
CA GLY A 287 1.34 -10.06 -1.82
C GLY A 287 1.24 -10.42 -0.36
N THR A 288 1.13 -9.39 0.48
CA THR A 288 1.10 -9.57 1.93
C THR A 288 0.06 -8.64 2.54
N VAL A 289 -0.69 -9.13 3.51
CA VAL A 289 -1.66 -8.36 4.29
C VAL A 289 -1.35 -8.60 5.77
N GLU A 290 -0.94 -7.55 6.47
CA GLU A 290 -0.43 -7.60 7.85
C GLU A 290 -1.19 -6.60 8.73
N ASP A 291 -1.66 -7.02 9.89
CA ASP A 291 -2.31 -6.16 10.91
C ASP A 291 -3.46 -5.28 10.36
N CYS A 292 -4.15 -5.75 9.32
CA CYS A 292 -5.19 -4.99 8.63
C CYS A 292 -6.59 -5.31 9.18
N VAL A 293 -7.54 -4.40 8.99
CA VAL A 293 -8.98 -4.68 9.09
C VAL A 293 -9.53 -4.79 7.67
N VAL A 294 -10.25 -5.87 7.36
CA VAL A 294 -10.79 -6.13 6.01
C VAL A 294 -12.27 -6.46 6.09
N ASP A 295 -13.12 -5.54 5.63
CA ASP A 295 -14.56 -5.70 5.61
C ASP A 295 -15.08 -6.43 4.35
N SER A 296 -16.28 -6.98 4.46
CA SER A 296 -16.98 -7.65 3.37
C SER A 296 -17.44 -6.68 2.26
N LYS A 297 -17.35 -7.12 1.00
CA LYS A 297 -17.85 -6.38 -0.18
C LYS A 297 -19.34 -5.97 -0.03
N PRO A 298 -19.79 -4.79 -0.49
CA PRO A 298 -21.12 -4.25 -0.17
C PRO A 298 -22.33 -5.15 -0.44
N ASP A 299 -22.24 -6.00 -1.48
CA ASP A 299 -23.31 -6.90 -1.92
C ASP A 299 -23.03 -8.39 -1.61
N SER A 300 -22.05 -8.70 -0.75
CA SER A 300 -21.60 -10.08 -0.47
C SER A 300 -21.04 -10.24 0.94
N SER A 301 -21.11 -11.44 1.53
CA SER A 301 -20.35 -11.73 2.75
C SER A 301 -18.83 -11.84 2.51
N LEU A 302 -18.37 -11.72 1.27
CA LEU A 302 -17.01 -12.00 0.83
C LEU A 302 -16.06 -10.84 1.13
N ALA A 303 -15.14 -11.04 2.08
CA ALA A 303 -14.03 -10.12 2.36
C ALA A 303 -12.83 -10.38 1.44
N ILE A 304 -12.39 -11.64 1.29
CA ILE A 304 -11.24 -12.01 0.44
C ILE A 304 -11.67 -12.97 -0.68
N ASP A 305 -11.46 -12.55 -1.93
CA ASP A 305 -11.79 -13.27 -3.17
C ASP A 305 -10.50 -13.66 -3.91
N ILE A 306 -10.15 -14.95 -3.91
CA ILE A 306 -8.87 -15.45 -4.46
C ILE A 306 -9.09 -15.91 -5.91
N ARG A 307 -8.44 -15.23 -6.87
CA ARG A 307 -8.78 -15.31 -8.31
C ARG A 307 -7.72 -15.97 -9.21
N SER A 308 -6.54 -16.27 -8.69
CA SER A 308 -5.55 -17.19 -9.29
C SER A 308 -4.60 -17.68 -8.18
N GLU A 309 -3.81 -18.73 -8.46
CA GLU A 309 -2.81 -19.30 -7.55
C GLU A 309 -1.62 -18.34 -7.40
N TYR A 310 -1.28 -17.92 -6.17
CA TYR A 310 -0.14 -17.03 -5.91
C TYR A 310 0.42 -17.14 -4.49
N SER A 311 1.71 -16.81 -4.35
CA SER A 311 2.35 -16.61 -3.04
C SER A 311 1.85 -15.35 -2.35
N ALA A 312 0.68 -15.46 -1.72
CA ALA A 312 0.12 -14.43 -0.87
C ALA A 312 0.01 -14.89 0.59
N VAL A 313 0.24 -13.96 1.53
CA VAL A 313 0.19 -14.21 2.96
C VAL A 313 -0.76 -13.20 3.62
N VAL A 314 -1.63 -13.67 4.51
CA VAL A 314 -2.50 -12.83 5.33
C VAL A 314 -2.24 -13.17 6.79
N THR A 315 -1.76 -12.19 7.56
CA THR A 315 -1.41 -12.37 8.97
C THR A 315 -1.84 -11.22 9.87
N GLY A 316 -2.04 -11.48 11.16
CA GLY A 316 -2.38 -10.50 12.19
C GLY A 316 -3.71 -9.74 11.99
N SER A 317 -4.52 -10.13 11.00
CA SER A 317 -5.59 -9.27 10.47
C SER A 317 -6.99 -9.61 11.02
N GLU A 318 -7.85 -8.60 11.14
CA GLU A 318 -9.28 -8.75 11.45
C GLU A 318 -10.08 -8.80 10.13
N ILE A 319 -10.67 -9.95 9.83
CA ILE A 319 -11.40 -10.22 8.57
C ILE A 319 -12.89 -10.33 8.86
N ASN A 320 -13.63 -9.26 8.58
CA ASN A 320 -15.07 -9.16 8.81
C ASN A 320 -15.86 -9.72 7.61
N GLY A 321 -15.67 -11.01 7.32
CA GLY A 321 -16.37 -11.70 6.25
C GLY A 321 -15.84 -13.10 5.95
N SER A 322 -16.48 -13.75 4.98
CA SER A 322 -16.06 -15.03 4.43
C SER A 322 -14.90 -14.87 3.44
N VAL A 323 -14.10 -15.92 3.28
CA VAL A 323 -13.03 -16.08 2.29
C VAL A 323 -13.41 -17.13 1.26
N ARG A 324 -13.10 -16.90 -0.01
CA ARG A 324 -13.41 -17.84 -1.09
C ARG A 324 -12.29 -17.97 -2.12
N SER A 325 -12.02 -19.23 -2.48
CA SER A 325 -11.26 -19.62 -3.67
C SER A 325 -12.18 -19.76 -4.90
N ASN A 326 -11.71 -19.35 -6.07
CA ASN A 326 -12.44 -19.50 -7.33
C ASN A 326 -12.31 -20.91 -7.94
N GLN A 327 -13.10 -21.17 -8.98
CA GLN A 327 -13.37 -22.53 -9.49
C GLN A 327 -12.20 -23.20 -10.24
N ASP A 328 -11.05 -22.54 -10.31
CA ASP A 328 -9.83 -22.96 -10.99
C ASP A 328 -8.77 -23.56 -10.06
N GLY A 329 -9.05 -23.63 -8.75
CA GLY A 329 -8.12 -24.18 -7.76
C GLY A 329 -7.22 -23.14 -7.08
N SER A 330 -7.44 -21.84 -7.36
CA SER A 330 -6.72 -20.71 -6.76
C SER A 330 -6.53 -20.82 -5.24
N TYR A 331 -5.31 -20.70 -4.76
CA TYR A 331 -4.97 -20.63 -3.33
C TYR A 331 -3.88 -19.58 -3.06
N ILE A 332 -3.77 -19.20 -1.79
CA ILE A 332 -2.65 -18.41 -1.24
C ILE A 332 -1.74 -19.28 -0.38
N ASP A 333 -0.55 -18.81 0.00
CA ASP A 333 0.36 -19.61 0.81
C ASP A 333 -0.20 -19.80 2.23
N ARG A 334 -0.62 -18.71 2.89
CA ARG A 334 -0.87 -18.74 4.35
C ARG A 334 -1.94 -17.77 4.87
N PHE A 335 -2.79 -18.29 5.76
CA PHE A 335 -3.55 -17.55 6.78
C PHE A 335 -3.02 -17.91 8.18
N GLU A 336 -2.37 -16.95 8.84
CA GLU A 336 -1.78 -17.11 10.18
C GLU A 336 -2.27 -15.99 11.11
N LEU A 337 -2.47 -16.24 12.41
CA LEU A 337 -2.75 -15.19 13.41
C LEU A 337 -3.91 -14.22 13.06
N ASN A 338 -4.89 -14.63 12.25
CA ASN A 338 -6.03 -13.77 11.88
C ASN A 338 -7.25 -14.00 12.78
N ARG A 339 -8.07 -12.96 12.93
CA ARG A 339 -9.40 -13.05 13.55
C ARG A 339 -10.48 -12.90 12.47
N PHE A 340 -11.25 -13.95 12.22
CA PHE A 340 -12.38 -13.92 11.30
C PHE A 340 -13.70 -13.76 12.05
N GLU A 341 -14.53 -12.78 11.66
CA GLU A 341 -15.90 -12.62 12.19
C GLU A 341 -16.92 -12.49 11.04
N ALA A 342 -17.86 -13.44 10.93
CA ALA A 342 -18.92 -13.38 9.91
C ALA A 342 -20.20 -14.13 10.33
N ASP A 343 -21.37 -13.57 10.02
CA ASP A 343 -22.68 -14.24 10.16
C ASP A 343 -22.96 -15.12 8.93
N THR A 344 -22.13 -16.16 8.75
CA THR A 344 -22.21 -17.11 7.62
C THR A 344 -22.01 -18.54 8.11
N SER A 345 -22.65 -19.52 7.45
CA SER A 345 -22.49 -20.93 7.85
C SER A 345 -21.05 -21.43 7.69
N TYR A 346 -20.29 -20.85 6.75
CA TYR A 346 -18.89 -21.15 6.53
C TYR A 346 -18.14 -19.85 6.27
N ILE A 347 -17.14 -19.55 7.10
CA ILE A 347 -16.21 -18.43 6.89
C ILE A 347 -15.28 -18.77 5.75
N ILE A 348 -14.68 -19.96 5.78
CA ILE A 348 -13.88 -20.51 4.68
C ILE A 348 -14.73 -21.55 3.95
N ASP A 349 -14.91 -21.38 2.63
CA ASP A 349 -15.60 -22.34 1.77
C ASP A 349 -14.78 -22.68 0.52
N GLY A 350 -14.08 -23.82 0.57
CA GLY A 350 -13.13 -24.28 -0.44
C GLY A 350 -11.75 -24.54 0.17
N ALA A 351 -10.69 -24.54 -0.65
CA ALA A 351 -9.31 -24.66 -0.18
C ALA A 351 -8.55 -23.35 -0.49
N PRO A 352 -8.66 -22.31 0.36
CA PRO A 352 -8.16 -20.99 0.04
C PRO A 352 -6.66 -20.82 0.29
N ALA A 353 -6.03 -21.68 1.11
CA ALA A 353 -4.60 -21.64 1.37
C ALA A 353 -4.02 -23.03 1.67
N THR A 354 -2.70 -23.16 1.54
CA THR A 354 -1.93 -24.32 2.02
C THR A 354 -1.73 -24.30 3.52
N ASP A 355 -1.47 -23.14 4.13
CA ASP A 355 -1.29 -23.00 5.57
C ASP A 355 -2.45 -22.21 6.20
N ILE A 356 -3.13 -22.80 7.19
CA ILE A 356 -4.24 -22.18 7.93
C ILE A 356 -4.12 -22.56 9.41
N TYR A 357 -3.35 -21.80 10.19
CA TYR A 357 -3.10 -22.08 11.62
C TYR A 357 -3.09 -20.82 12.49
N LEU A 358 -3.27 -20.99 13.81
CA LEU A 358 -3.34 -19.90 14.80
C LEU A 358 -4.42 -18.82 14.55
N ASN A 359 -5.42 -19.09 13.69
CA ASN A 359 -6.53 -18.17 13.45
C ASN A 359 -7.68 -18.38 14.45
N ALA A 360 -8.49 -17.35 14.67
CA ALA A 360 -9.72 -17.42 15.45
C ALA A 360 -10.97 -17.24 14.56
N PHE A 361 -11.87 -18.21 14.55
CA PHE A 361 -13.11 -18.20 13.76
C PHE A 361 -14.34 -17.91 14.62
N VAL A 362 -15.03 -16.79 14.33
CA VAL A 362 -16.18 -16.29 15.10
C VAL A 362 -17.43 -16.17 14.22
N GLY A 363 -18.50 -16.86 14.62
CA GLY A 363 -19.81 -16.79 13.95
C GLY A 363 -20.05 -17.76 12.78
N GLY A 364 -19.02 -18.50 12.36
CA GLY A 364 -19.13 -19.54 11.33
C GLY A 364 -17.98 -20.55 11.37
N ASP A 365 -18.12 -21.64 10.61
CA ASP A 365 -17.20 -22.79 10.59
C ASP A 365 -16.24 -22.75 9.38
N VAL A 366 -15.26 -23.66 9.33
CA VAL A 366 -14.32 -23.83 8.20
C VAL A 366 -14.69 -25.07 7.39
N ARG A 367 -14.97 -24.89 6.10
CA ARG A 367 -15.23 -26.00 5.17
C ARG A 367 -14.14 -26.09 4.10
N ILE A 368 -13.14 -26.92 4.39
CA ILE A 368 -12.21 -27.39 3.35
C ILE A 368 -12.93 -28.44 2.49
N THR A 369 -13.20 -28.10 1.23
CA THR A 369 -13.93 -28.96 0.28
C THR A 369 -13.33 -28.92 -1.12
N THR A 370 -13.30 -30.09 -1.76
CA THR A 370 -12.89 -30.29 -3.15
C THR A 370 -14.05 -30.16 -4.15
N ASP A 371 -15.24 -29.75 -3.72
CA ASP A 371 -16.46 -29.82 -4.54
C ASP A 371 -16.85 -28.48 -5.21
N SER A 372 -16.17 -27.38 -4.88
CA SER A 372 -16.52 -26.01 -5.35
C SER A 372 -15.75 -25.53 -6.60
N GLY A 373 -14.70 -26.23 -7.03
CA GLY A 373 -13.85 -25.91 -8.17
C GLY A 373 -13.08 -27.12 -8.74
N ASP A 374 -12.22 -26.90 -9.74
CA ASP A 374 -11.33 -27.92 -10.32
C ASP A 374 -10.09 -28.14 -9.44
N LEU A 375 -10.29 -28.65 -8.21
CA LEU A 375 -9.21 -28.96 -7.25
C LEU A 375 -8.28 -30.11 -7.68
N ALA A 376 -8.16 -30.38 -8.97
CA ALA A 376 -7.09 -31.20 -9.52
C ALA A 376 -5.72 -30.50 -9.47
N SER A 377 -5.67 -29.16 -9.30
CA SER A 377 -4.44 -28.39 -9.08
C SER A 377 -4.08 -28.18 -7.61
N PHE A 378 -5.06 -28.08 -6.70
CA PHE A 378 -4.79 -27.76 -5.30
C PHE A 378 -3.93 -28.83 -4.60
N PRO A 379 -2.78 -28.47 -3.99
CA PRO A 379 -1.88 -29.42 -3.35
C PRO A 379 -2.41 -29.83 -1.96
N ALA A 380 -3.46 -30.64 -1.92
CA ALA A 380 -4.08 -31.11 -0.67
C ALA A 380 -3.13 -31.90 0.26
N GLU A 381 -2.01 -32.38 -0.26
CA GLU A 381 -0.93 -33.03 0.49
C GLU A 381 0.04 -32.05 1.19
N GLU A 382 -0.08 -30.76 0.90
CA GLU A 382 0.68 -29.64 1.51
C GLU A 382 -0.18 -28.84 2.51
N LEU A 383 -1.45 -29.24 2.74
CA LEU A 383 -2.36 -28.53 3.66
C LEU A 383 -1.95 -28.69 5.14
N THR A 384 -1.57 -27.59 5.78
CA THR A 384 -1.19 -27.52 7.19
C THR A 384 -2.21 -26.71 7.99
N MET A 385 -2.91 -27.35 8.93
CA MET A 385 -3.94 -26.72 9.78
C MET A 385 -3.47 -26.42 11.22
N TYR A 386 -2.19 -26.63 11.53
CA TYR A 386 -1.61 -26.47 12.87
C TYR A 386 -0.16 -25.97 12.78
N ASP A 387 0.27 -25.19 13.76
CA ASP A 387 1.66 -24.80 13.95
C ASP A 387 2.43 -25.99 14.57
N PRO A 388 3.46 -26.55 13.89
CA PRO A 388 4.25 -27.66 14.39
C PRO A 388 5.30 -27.26 15.44
N GLU A 389 5.67 -25.98 15.52
CA GLU A 389 6.68 -25.46 16.45
C GLU A 389 6.03 -25.10 17.79
N ARG A 390 4.90 -24.40 17.74
CA ARG A 390 4.12 -24.03 18.95
C ARG A 390 3.14 -25.12 19.41
N GLU A 391 3.00 -26.20 18.63
CA GLU A 391 2.04 -27.31 18.84
C GLU A 391 0.57 -26.85 18.96
N LEU A 392 0.13 -25.86 18.17
CA LEU A 392 -1.19 -25.22 18.31
C LEU A 392 -2.03 -25.22 17.02
N GLY A 393 -3.33 -25.46 17.15
CA GLY A 393 -4.34 -25.36 16.07
C GLY A 393 -5.16 -24.06 16.12
N ASN A 394 -6.12 -23.93 15.20
CA ASN A 394 -7.05 -22.77 15.16
C ASN A 394 -8.07 -22.78 16.32
N TYR A 395 -8.61 -21.61 16.68
CA TYR A 395 -9.72 -21.42 17.61
C TYR A 395 -11.07 -21.32 16.88
N TYR A 396 -12.14 -21.88 17.47
CA TYR A 396 -13.49 -21.84 16.91
C TYR A 396 -14.52 -21.47 18.00
N SER A 397 -15.22 -20.36 17.83
CA SER A 397 -16.13 -19.82 18.86
C SER A 397 -17.31 -20.73 19.17
N GLU A 398 -17.79 -21.52 18.19
CA GLU A 398 -18.89 -22.47 18.41
C GLU A 398 -18.51 -23.59 19.39
N TRP A 399 -17.22 -23.82 19.63
CA TRP A 399 -16.72 -24.90 20.50
C TRP A 399 -16.53 -24.45 21.95
N ASP A 400 -16.41 -23.14 22.21
CA ASP A 400 -16.29 -22.56 23.57
C ASP A 400 -17.64 -22.57 24.33
N ALA A 401 -18.76 -22.76 23.62
CA ALA A 401 -20.10 -22.85 24.20
C ALA A 401 -20.45 -24.20 24.85
N VAL A 402 -19.52 -25.17 24.88
CA VAL A 402 -19.76 -26.54 25.40
C VAL A 402 -19.38 -26.65 26.88
N ASP A 403 -20.21 -26.06 27.74
CA ASP A 403 -20.10 -26.16 29.20
C ASP A 403 -20.09 -27.63 29.70
N GLU A 404 -19.15 -27.90 30.63
CA GLU A 404 -19.04 -29.12 31.47
C GLU A 404 -18.89 -30.49 30.76
N ALA A 405 -17.63 -30.85 30.46
CA ALA A 405 -17.06 -32.20 30.60
C ALA A 405 -17.87 -33.38 30.01
N ASP A 406 -17.95 -33.48 28.67
CA ASP A 406 -18.45 -34.69 28.02
C ASP A 406 -17.33 -35.69 27.71
N ASP A 407 -17.36 -36.81 28.43
CA ASP A 407 -16.36 -37.87 28.45
C ASP A 407 -16.45 -38.74 27.16
N GLY A 408 -15.99 -38.20 26.03
CA GLY A 408 -15.54 -39.00 24.89
C GLY A 408 -16.57 -39.42 23.82
N ILE A 409 -17.53 -38.57 23.44
CA ILE A 409 -18.36 -38.80 22.23
C ILE A 409 -18.32 -37.60 21.27
N LEU A 410 -17.23 -37.50 20.51
CA LEU A 410 -17.17 -36.67 19.29
C LEU A 410 -18.09 -37.23 18.19
N GLY A 411 -19.18 -36.53 17.87
CA GLY A 411 -20.11 -36.86 16.79
C GLY A 411 -20.10 -35.81 15.67
N THR A 412 -19.71 -36.22 14.44
CA THR A 412 -19.80 -35.44 13.18
C THR A 412 -19.25 -33.99 13.29
N ARG A 413 -17.94 -33.71 13.32
CA ARG A 413 -16.72 -34.36 12.77
C ARG A 413 -16.52 -34.23 11.24
N THR A 414 -15.35 -33.68 10.87
CA THR A 414 -14.67 -33.64 9.53
C THR A 414 -15.33 -32.72 8.50
N LEU A 415 -14.59 -32.02 7.62
CA LEU A 415 -13.53 -32.55 6.74
C LEU A 415 -12.17 -31.82 6.83
N PRO A 416 -11.11 -32.56 7.18
CA PRO A 416 -10.05 -32.86 6.19
C PRO A 416 -10.42 -34.03 5.26
N GLY A 417 -9.50 -34.40 4.36
CA GLY A 417 -9.63 -35.53 3.42
C GLY A 417 -9.95 -36.89 4.06
N GLU A 418 -10.14 -37.92 3.22
CA GLU A 418 -10.59 -39.28 3.61
C GLU A 418 -9.71 -39.97 4.68
N ASP A 419 -8.54 -39.40 4.98
CA ASP A 419 -7.49 -39.79 5.92
C ASP A 419 -7.83 -39.53 7.40
N GLY A 420 -8.70 -38.55 7.69
CA GLY A 420 -9.19 -38.27 9.05
C GLY A 420 -8.20 -37.63 10.02
N THR A 421 -7.28 -36.80 9.52
CA THR A 421 -6.33 -35.96 10.29
C THR A 421 -6.99 -34.71 10.88
N MET A 422 -8.04 -34.87 11.70
CA MET A 422 -8.54 -33.76 12.52
C MET A 422 -7.61 -33.42 13.69
N ASP A 423 -7.68 -32.16 14.13
CA ASP A 423 -6.98 -31.53 15.25
C ASP A 423 -6.62 -32.49 16.38
N ARG A 424 -5.33 -32.82 16.46
CA ARG A 424 -4.72 -33.58 17.57
C ARG A 424 -4.04 -32.67 18.59
N TYR A 425 -3.97 -31.38 18.28
CA TYR A 425 -3.24 -30.37 19.02
C TYR A 425 -4.20 -29.50 19.82
N PRO A 426 -3.77 -28.90 20.94
CA PRO A 426 -4.52 -27.87 21.63
C PRO A 426 -4.92 -26.75 20.67
N LEU A 427 -6.09 -26.17 20.88
CA LEU A 427 -6.58 -25.03 20.11
C LEU A 427 -5.91 -23.75 20.61
N ALA A 428 -5.74 -22.79 19.71
CA ALA A 428 -5.46 -21.41 20.07
C ALA A 428 -6.59 -20.81 20.97
N ASN A 429 -6.28 -19.66 21.54
CA ASN A 429 -7.19 -18.75 22.22
C ASN A 429 -7.93 -17.87 21.18
N SER A 430 -9.13 -17.41 21.55
CA SER A 430 -9.85 -16.33 20.85
C SER A 430 -9.08 -15.02 20.73
N ASP A 431 -8.16 -14.77 21.66
CA ASP A 431 -7.24 -13.64 21.67
C ASP A 431 -5.95 -14.04 20.95
N VAL A 432 -5.76 -13.48 19.76
CA VAL A 432 -4.68 -13.86 18.84
C VAL A 432 -3.39 -13.08 19.12
N GLU A 433 -3.51 -11.85 19.67
CA GLU A 433 -2.36 -11.03 20.11
C GLU A 433 -1.53 -11.75 21.19
N ALA A 434 -2.18 -12.60 22.00
CA ALA A 434 -1.53 -13.44 22.99
C ALA A 434 -0.51 -14.45 22.40
N TYR A 435 -0.58 -14.75 21.09
CA TYR A 435 0.38 -15.62 20.40
C TYR A 435 1.51 -14.86 19.72
N ALA A 436 1.25 -13.69 19.14
CA ALA A 436 2.28 -12.83 18.59
C ALA A 436 3.35 -12.52 19.66
N LYS A 437 2.92 -12.15 20.86
CA LYS A 437 3.82 -11.89 22.00
C LYS A 437 4.60 -13.12 22.49
N ALA A 438 4.03 -14.33 22.34
CA ALA A 438 4.73 -15.56 22.70
C ALA A 438 5.76 -15.97 21.63
N ALA A 439 5.53 -15.60 20.36
CA ALA A 439 6.49 -15.78 19.28
C ALA A 439 7.71 -14.85 19.42
N GLU A 440 7.50 -13.60 19.84
CA GLU A 440 8.58 -12.63 20.10
C GLU A 440 9.45 -13.05 21.32
N GLU A 441 8.83 -13.54 22.40
CA GLU A 441 9.57 -13.98 23.60
C GLU A 441 10.43 -15.24 23.38
N ASP A 442 10.11 -16.10 22.39
CA ASP A 442 10.91 -17.28 22.04
C ASP A 442 12.16 -16.95 21.17
N GLU A 443 12.21 -15.79 20.50
CA GLU A 443 13.40 -15.35 19.72
C GLU A 443 14.46 -14.63 20.59
N GLU A 444 14.09 -14.07 21.76
CA GLU A 444 15.04 -13.42 22.68
C GLU A 444 15.87 -14.41 23.54
N ASP A 445 15.45 -15.67 23.65
CA ASP A 445 16.04 -16.65 24.59
C ASP A 445 17.09 -17.60 23.96
N ASP A 446 17.44 -17.42 22.67
CA ASP A 446 18.32 -18.33 21.89
C ASP A 446 19.69 -17.73 21.46
N ASP A 447 20.10 -16.56 22.02
CA ASP A 447 21.38 -15.83 21.76
C ASP A 447 22.46 -16.02 22.88
#